data_AF-A0AB36CIN8-F1
#
_entry.id   AF-A0AB36CIN8-F1
#
_cell.length_a   1.000
_cell.length_b   1.000
_cell.length_c   1.000
_cell.angle_alpha   90.00
_cell.angle_beta   90.00
_cell.angle_gamma   90.00
#
_symmetry.space_group_name_H-M   'P 1'
#
loop_
_entity.id
_entity.type
_entity.pdbx_description
1 polymer ?
#
loop_
_entity_poly.entity_id
_entity_poly.type
_entity_poly.pdbx_seq_one_letter_code
_entity_poly.pdbx_strand_id
1 'polypeptide(L)'
;MNPAHTFEIDLEYTRSLARDLDVAAAFTPPQPAVMPTDSTLADFVGTLNQALDNLTARSQQLHSDVAHIARSGFALADAAEATDSAASSAFDGFQVG
;
A
#
# COMPACT_ATOMS: atom_id res chain seq x y z
N MET A 1 -20.96 5.25 33.05
CA MET A 1 -20.11 4.16 32.52
C MET A 1 -20.12 4.34 31.01
N ASN A 2 -18.98 4.68 30.40
CA ASN A 2 -18.91 4.88 28.95
C ASN A 2 -18.88 3.49 28.28
N PRO A 3 -19.70 3.21 27.26
CA PRO A 3 -19.65 1.92 26.59
C PRO A 3 -18.26 1.71 25.98
N ALA A 4 -17.72 0.50 26.11
CA ALA A 4 -16.52 0.13 25.37
C ALA A 4 -16.84 0.24 23.88
N HIS A 5 -16.11 1.09 23.15
CA HIS A 5 -16.15 1.07 21.71
C HIS A 5 -15.39 -0.17 21.24
N THR A 6 -16.11 -1.23 20.88
CA THR A 6 -15.50 -2.41 20.27
C THR A 6 -15.00 -2.03 18.89
N PHE A 7 -13.74 -2.36 18.60
CA PHE A 7 -13.18 -2.22 17.27
C PHE A 7 -13.66 -3.41 16.42
N GLU A 8 -14.53 -3.16 15.45
CA GLU A 8 -14.99 -4.18 14.50
C GLU A 8 -14.14 -4.12 13.23
N ILE A 9 -13.56 -5.25 12.84
CA ILE A 9 -12.79 -5.40 11.61
C ILE A 9 -13.59 -6.24 10.63
N ASP A 10 -14.01 -5.63 9.52
CA ASP A 10 -14.50 -6.39 8.38
C ASP A 10 -13.31 -7.00 7.62
N LEU A 11 -13.10 -8.31 7.82
CA LEU A 11 -11.97 -9.04 7.25
C LEU A 11 -12.05 -9.11 5.71
N GLU A 12 -13.25 -9.29 5.16
CA GLU A 12 -13.45 -9.40 3.71
C GLU A 12 -13.16 -8.06 3.05
N TYR A 13 -13.73 -6.98 3.59
CA TYR A 13 -13.49 -5.64 3.10
C TYR A 13 -12.01 -5.24 3.23
N THR A 14 -11.38 -5.55 4.35
CA THR A 14 -9.95 -5.25 4.57
C THR A 14 -9.07 -5.96 3.54
N ARG A 15 -9.36 -7.24 3.25
CA ARG A 15 -8.65 -8.02 2.22
C ARG A 15 -8.92 -7.49 0.81
N SER A 16 -10.15 -7.09 0.51
CA SER A 16 -10.51 -6.49 -0.77
C SER A 16 -9.73 -5.19 -1.00
N LEU A 17 -9.76 -4.28 -0.03
CA LEU A 17 -9.06 -3.00 -0.10
C LEU A 17 -7.53 -3.20 -0.22
N ALA A 18 -6.96 -4.13 0.54
CA ALA A 18 -5.54 -4.48 0.44
C ALA A 18 -5.18 -4.95 -0.98
N ARG A 19 -6.04 -5.74 -1.61
CA ARG A 19 -5.85 -6.24 -2.98
C ARG A 19 -5.94 -5.12 -4.02
N ASP A 20 -6.89 -4.19 -3.85
CA ASP A 20 -7.02 -3.00 -4.70
C ASP A 20 -5.78 -2.10 -4.61
N LEU A 21 -5.26 -1.91 -3.40
CA LEU A 21 -4.02 -1.16 -3.17
C LEU A 21 -2.80 -1.85 -3.79
N ASP A 22 -2.70 -3.19 -3.70
CA ASP A 22 -1.61 -3.94 -4.32
C ASP A 22 -1.60 -3.79 -5.85
N VAL A 23 -2.79 -3.81 -6.47
CA VAL A 23 -2.94 -3.53 -7.91
C VAL A 23 -2.58 -2.09 -8.24
N ALA A 24 -3.04 -1.12 -7.44
CA ALA A 24 -2.73 0.30 -7.63
C ALA A 24 -1.24 0.63 -7.39
N ALA A 25 -0.54 -0.20 -6.62
CA ALA A 25 0.89 -0.04 -6.39
C ALA A 25 1.74 -0.35 -7.64
N ALA A 26 1.20 -0.99 -8.66
CA ALA A 26 1.93 -1.23 -9.91
C ALA A 26 2.33 0.10 -10.57
N PHE A 27 3.63 0.27 -10.84
CA PHE A 27 4.18 1.46 -11.48
C PHE A 27 5.15 1.10 -12.59
N THR A 28 4.97 1.77 -13.72
CA THR A 28 5.91 1.72 -14.84
C THR A 28 6.49 3.12 -15.04
N PRO A 29 7.80 3.33 -14.84
CA PRO A 29 8.42 4.62 -15.06
C PRO A 29 8.32 5.02 -16.54
N PRO A 30 8.11 6.32 -16.84
CA PRO A 30 8.12 6.82 -18.21
C PRO A 30 9.52 6.65 -18.83
N GLN A 31 9.57 6.49 -20.16
CA GLN A 31 10.84 6.47 -20.88
C GLN A 31 11.43 7.89 -20.95
N PRO A 32 12.75 8.06 -20.77
CA PRO A 32 13.40 9.36 -20.90
C PRO A 32 13.22 9.96 -22.30
N ALA A 33 13.14 11.30 -22.38
CA ALA A 33 13.07 11.99 -23.67
C ALA A 33 14.44 11.99 -24.37
N VAL A 34 14.44 11.82 -25.69
CA VAL A 34 15.66 11.85 -26.51
C VAL A 34 16.24 13.27 -26.54
N MET A 35 17.55 13.41 -26.32
CA MET A 35 18.24 14.70 -26.32
C MET A 35 18.28 15.29 -27.75
N PRO A 36 17.88 16.56 -27.96
CA PRO A 36 18.00 17.22 -29.26
C PRO A 36 19.46 17.51 -29.61
N THR A 37 19.77 17.58 -30.90
CA THR A 37 21.09 17.94 -31.44
C THR A 37 21.37 19.44 -31.41
N ASP A 38 20.33 20.27 -31.26
CA ASP A 38 20.45 21.71 -31.09
C ASP A 38 20.91 22.04 -29.67
N SER A 39 22.05 22.72 -29.55
CA SER A 39 22.67 23.08 -28.27
C SER A 39 21.84 24.06 -27.44
N THR A 40 21.00 24.90 -28.06
CA THR A 40 20.14 25.83 -27.32
C THR A 40 18.92 25.13 -26.70
N LEU A 41 18.46 24.04 -27.31
CA LEU A 41 17.40 23.19 -26.77
C LEU A 41 17.93 22.15 -25.78
N ALA A 42 19.22 21.83 -25.84
CA ALA A 42 19.86 20.84 -24.99
C ALA A 42 19.72 21.18 -23.49
N ASP A 43 19.94 22.43 -23.10
CA ASP A 43 19.85 22.85 -21.69
C ASP A 43 18.42 22.75 -21.14
N PHE A 44 17.43 23.17 -21.94
CA PHE A 44 16.02 23.04 -21.59
C PHE A 44 15.61 21.57 -21.46
N VAL A 45 15.96 20.73 -22.43
CA VAL A 45 15.64 19.29 -22.39
C VAL A 45 16.38 18.58 -21.25
N GLY A 46 17.61 18.98 -20.95
CA GLY A 46 18.35 18.48 -19.78
C GLY A 46 17.63 18.79 -18.47
N THR A 47 17.17 20.04 -18.31
CA THR A 47 16.38 20.45 -17.13
C THR A 47 15.05 19.70 -17.04
N LEU A 48 14.36 19.52 -18.18
CA LEU A 48 13.12 18.76 -18.26
C LEU A 48 13.32 17.29 -17.87
N ASN A 49 14.36 16.64 -18.39
CA ASN A 49 14.69 15.26 -18.06
C ASN A 49 15.01 15.12 -16.57
N GLN A 50 15.76 16.05 -15.98
CA GLN A 50 16.02 16.02 -14.54
C GLN A 50 14.73 16.16 -13.71
N ALA A 51 13.80 17.02 -14.14
CA ALA A 51 12.50 17.15 -13.48
C ALA A 51 11.67 15.86 -13.60
N LEU A 52 11.68 15.21 -14.77
CA LEU A 52 11.01 13.93 -15.00
C LEU A 52 11.63 12.79 -14.18
N ASP A 53 12.95 12.76 -14.03
CA ASP A 53 13.66 11.79 -13.19
C ASP A 53 13.26 11.94 -11.73
N ASN A 54 13.24 13.18 -11.23
CA ASN A 54 12.81 13.47 -9.86
C ASN A 54 11.35 13.08 -9.62
N LEU A 55 10.45 13.38 -10.56
CA LEU A 55 9.05 12.99 -10.48
C LEU A 55 8.91 11.47 -10.50
N THR A 56 9.65 10.79 -11.38
CA THR A 56 9.65 9.34 -11.49
C THR A 56 10.13 8.68 -10.20
N ALA A 57 11.22 9.16 -9.60
CA ALA A 57 11.72 8.67 -8.33
C ALA A 57 10.68 8.85 -7.21
N ARG A 58 10.02 10.01 -7.16
CA ARG A 58 8.95 10.26 -6.19
C ARG A 58 7.74 9.36 -6.41
N SER A 59 7.33 9.15 -7.65
CA SER A 59 6.25 8.21 -7.98
C SER A 59 6.61 6.79 -7.56
N GLN A 60 7.82 6.31 -7.86
CA GLN A 60 8.29 4.99 -7.42
C GLN A 60 8.17 4.83 -5.90
N GLN A 61 8.57 5.85 -5.14
CA GLN A 61 8.45 5.83 -3.69
C GLN A 61 6.99 5.73 -3.23
N LEU A 62 6.10 6.56 -3.79
CA LEU A 62 4.66 6.51 -3.47
C LEU A 62 4.05 5.13 -3.77
N HIS A 63 4.40 4.53 -4.91
CA HIS A 63 3.94 3.20 -5.27
C HIS A 63 4.49 2.12 -4.32
N SER A 64 5.73 2.26 -3.85
CA SER A 64 6.29 1.39 -2.80
C SER A 64 5.51 1.49 -1.48
N ASP A 65 5.16 2.71 -1.08
CA ASP A 65 4.37 2.98 0.13
C ASP A 65 2.97 2.36 0.01
N VAL A 66 2.31 2.50 -1.14
CA VAL A 66 1.00 1.88 -1.39
C VAL A 66 1.10 0.35 -1.30
N ALA A 67 2.14 -0.26 -1.88
CA ALA A 67 2.37 -1.70 -1.75
C ALA A 67 2.59 -2.11 -0.29
N HIS A 68 3.26 -1.27 0.50
CA HIS A 68 3.46 -1.53 1.93
C HIS A 68 2.16 -1.46 2.72
N ILE A 69 1.28 -0.51 2.41
CA ILE A 69 -0.06 -0.42 3.02
C ILE A 69 -0.89 -1.64 2.65
N ALA A 70 -0.87 -2.08 1.39
CA ALA A 70 -1.55 -3.30 0.95
C ALA A 70 -1.12 -4.53 1.78
N ARG A 71 0.20 -4.76 1.91
CA ARG A 71 0.73 -5.84 2.75
C ARG A 71 0.32 -5.72 4.21
N SER A 72 0.29 -4.51 4.74
CA SER A 72 -0.15 -4.24 6.11
C SER A 72 -1.64 -4.55 6.30
N GLY A 73 -2.48 -4.27 5.30
CA GLY A 73 -3.89 -4.62 5.29
C GLY A 73 -4.13 -6.13 5.33
N PHE A 74 -3.39 -6.91 4.53
CA PHE A 74 -3.45 -8.38 4.61
C PHE A 74 -3.01 -8.89 5.98
N ALA A 75 -1.88 -8.41 6.50
CA ALA A 75 -1.39 -8.80 7.82
C ALA A 75 -2.37 -8.46 8.94
N LEU A 76 -3.07 -7.32 8.84
CA LEU A 76 -4.10 -6.92 9.80
C LEU A 76 -5.29 -7.90 9.76
N ALA A 77 -5.78 -8.25 8.57
CA ALA A 77 -6.89 -9.20 8.45
C ALA A 77 -6.52 -10.57 9.02
N ASP A 78 -5.31 -11.05 8.75
CA ASP A 78 -4.84 -12.34 9.25
C ASP A 78 -4.65 -12.32 10.78
N ALA A 79 -4.12 -11.23 11.33
CA ALA A 79 -3.97 -11.06 12.78
C ALA A 79 -5.33 -10.98 13.49
N ALA A 80 -6.32 -10.32 12.89
CA ALA A 80 -7.68 -10.23 13.41
C ALA A 80 -8.36 -11.61 13.42
N GLU A 81 -8.30 -12.36 12.32
CA GLU A 81 -8.85 -13.72 12.23
C GLU A 81 -8.20 -14.69 13.23
N ALA A 82 -6.87 -14.60 13.40
CA ALA A 82 -6.14 -15.41 14.38
C ALA A 82 -6.55 -15.06 15.82
N THR A 83 -6.77 -13.77 16.10
CA THR A 83 -7.21 -13.30 17.42
C THR A 83 -8.60 -13.81 17.75
N ASP A 84 -9.55 -13.71 16.82
CA ASP A 84 -10.92 -14.22 16.99
C ASP A 84 -10.94 -15.74 17.18
N SER A 85 -10.14 -16.47 16.41
CA SER A 85 -10.01 -17.93 16.54
C SER A 85 -9.45 -18.34 17.91
N ALA A 86 -8.44 -17.63 18.41
CA ALA A 86 -7.86 -17.87 19.73
C ALA A 86 -8.85 -17.54 20.86
N ALA A 87 -9.60 -16.45 20.73
CA ALA A 87 -10.62 -16.06 21.69
C ALA A 87 -11.74 -17.11 21.75
N SER A 88 -12.26 -17.55 20.59
CA SER A 88 -13.27 -18.60 20.50
C SER A 88 -12.82 -19.90 21.19
N SER A 89 -11.58 -20.34 20.88
CA SER A 89 -10.99 -21.55 21.49
C SER A 89 -10.85 -21.44 23.02
N ALA A 90 -10.51 -20.25 23.53
CA ALA A 90 -10.40 -20.02 24.97
C ALA A 90 -11.77 -20.08 25.67
N PHE A 91 -12.83 -19.59 25.03
CA PHE A 91 -14.20 -19.67 25.57
C PHE A 91 -14.77 -21.08 25.55
N ASP A 92 -14.52 -21.86 24.49
CA ASP A 92 -14.91 -23.28 24.44
C ASP A 92 -14.26 -24.10 25.56
N GLY A 93 -12.99 -23.82 25.87
CA GLY A 93 -12.28 -24.45 26.99
C GLY A 93 -12.84 -24.11 28.37
N PHE A 94 -13.59 -23.01 28.50
CA PHE A 94 -14.24 -22.60 29.75
C PHE A 94 -15.62 -23.25 29.96
N GLN A 95 -16.29 -23.70 28.88
CA GLN A 95 -17.61 -24.35 28.95
C GLN A 95 -17.54 -25.85 29.33
N VAL A 96 -16.34 -26.41 29.52
CA VAL A 96 -16.14 -27.79 29.98
C VAL A 96 -15.83 -27.79 31.49
N GLY A 97 -16.85 -27.54 32.31
CA GLY A 97 -16.78 -27.53 33.78
C GLY A 97 -18.09 -27.92 34.42
#